data_AF-A0A6G0RF72-F1
#
_entry.id   AF-A0A6G0RF72-F1
#
_cell.length_a   1.000
_cell.length_b   1.000
_cell.length_c   1.000
_cell.angle_alpha   90.00
_cell.angle_beta   90.00
_cell.angle_gamma   90.00
#
_symmetry.space_group_name_H-M   'P 1'
#
loop_
_entity.id
_entity.type
_entity.pdbx_description
1 polymer ?
#
loop_
_entity_poly.entity_id
_entity_poly.type
_entity_poly.pdbx_seq_one_letter_code
_entity_poly.pdbx_strand_id
1 'polypeptide(L)'
;MDVAGNGHCGWLAGYAALYNATTGLLQPVEEVVEATNMRKKDILNGMVATFVEEVRLHPENLDAELEQSGIRSLQAVPQEVRICALANHYAAQRAKSVKSAASTHFWVHPSHTKGMAIHARETIYVLDVDAVGNARMQAYAYSSVALPEDDCFDTGTVCALKTERVVLLLQELIGAGILPPVLVLRWQVTGNHFQAVVYDDERYEGYLRNLTELSKRRNDIVAKHGWAKMDFIQYNAVKTAKAVTKQLRLLRKASKASERFNEPNTLDGTPFTTTTDAELEMKRAP
;
A
#
# COMPACT_ATOMS: atom_id res chain seq x y z
N MET A 1 -10.22 -6.88 18.21
CA MET A 1 -11.20 -7.40 17.25
C MET A 1 -10.47 -8.24 16.22
N ASP A 2 -10.92 -9.48 16.05
CA ASP A 2 -10.39 -10.38 15.01
C ASP A 2 -11.19 -10.24 13.70
N VAL A 3 -10.58 -10.57 12.56
CA VAL A 3 -11.17 -10.40 11.22
C VAL A 3 -10.94 -11.64 10.35
N ALA A 4 -11.60 -11.72 9.20
CA ALA A 4 -11.46 -12.86 8.30
C ALA A 4 -10.01 -13.11 7.85
N GLY A 5 -9.53 -14.34 8.03
CA GLY A 5 -8.22 -14.82 7.58
C GLY A 5 -8.18 -15.27 6.12
N ASN A 6 -8.79 -14.52 5.20
CA ASN A 6 -8.88 -14.86 3.78
C ASN A 6 -7.82 -14.16 2.90
N GLY A 7 -6.76 -13.63 3.50
CA GLY A 7 -5.74 -12.83 2.82
C GLY A 7 -6.12 -11.34 2.63
N HIS A 8 -7.27 -10.91 3.12
CA HIS A 8 -7.67 -9.49 3.19
C HIS A 8 -7.72 -8.94 4.62
N CYS A 9 -7.18 -9.67 5.59
CA CYS A 9 -7.20 -9.28 7.01
C CYS A 9 -6.64 -7.88 7.25
N GLY A 10 -5.60 -7.45 6.54
CA GLY A 10 -5.09 -6.08 6.67
C GLY A 10 -6.08 -4.98 6.23
N TRP A 11 -6.85 -5.23 5.17
CA TRP A 11 -7.88 -4.28 4.71
C TRP A 11 -9.06 -4.23 5.69
N LEU A 12 -9.51 -5.40 6.16
CA LEU A 12 -10.61 -5.51 7.12
C LEU A 12 -10.23 -4.94 8.49
N ALA A 13 -9.01 -5.21 8.97
CA ALA A 13 -8.50 -4.64 10.21
C ALA A 13 -8.29 -3.13 10.09
N GLY A 14 -7.79 -2.65 8.95
CA GLY A 14 -7.71 -1.21 8.64
C GLY A 14 -9.07 -0.53 8.73
N TYR A 15 -10.09 -1.12 8.09
CA TYR A 15 -11.47 -0.63 8.19
C TYR A 15 -11.99 -0.66 9.64
N ALA A 16 -11.79 -1.76 10.36
CA ALA A 16 -12.21 -1.89 11.75
C ALA A 16 -11.55 -0.85 12.68
N ALA A 17 -10.25 -0.64 12.57
CA ALA A 17 -9.51 0.29 13.42
C ALA A 17 -9.83 1.76 13.11
N LEU A 18 -10.04 2.11 11.84
CA LEU A 18 -10.33 3.49 11.43
C LEU A 18 -11.78 3.91 11.68
N TYR A 19 -12.72 2.96 11.61
CA TYR A 19 -14.17 3.25 11.67
C TYR A 19 -14.86 2.62 12.88
N ASN A 20 -14.09 2.04 13.80
CA ASN A 20 -14.59 1.30 14.96
C ASN A 20 -15.59 0.19 14.62
N ALA A 21 -15.45 -0.45 13.45
CA ALA A 21 -16.36 -1.51 13.05
C ALA A 21 -16.11 -2.77 13.90
N THR A 22 -17.18 -3.34 14.47
CA THR A 22 -17.12 -4.51 15.36
C THR A 22 -17.96 -5.69 14.88
N THR A 23 -18.86 -5.47 13.93
CA THR A 23 -19.81 -6.48 13.43
C THR A 23 -19.43 -6.95 12.03
N GLY A 24 -19.71 -8.22 11.72
CA GLY A 24 -19.58 -8.75 10.36
C GLY A 24 -18.15 -8.75 9.78
N LEU A 25 -17.10 -8.83 10.60
CA LEU A 25 -15.69 -8.81 10.14
C LEU A 25 -15.03 -10.18 10.01
N LEU A 26 -15.39 -11.14 10.88
CA LEU A 26 -14.91 -12.53 10.80
C LEU A 26 -15.52 -13.27 9.61
N GLN A 27 -16.78 -12.97 9.32
CA GLN A 27 -17.50 -13.38 8.12
C GLN A 27 -18.05 -12.10 7.46
N PRO A 28 -17.30 -11.51 6.51
CA PRO A 28 -17.65 -10.26 5.86
C PRO A 28 -19.07 -10.25 5.29
N VAL A 29 -19.97 -9.52 5.95
CA VAL A 29 -21.32 -9.23 5.48
C VAL A 29 -21.28 -8.20 4.34
N GLU A 30 -22.35 -8.10 3.56
CA GLU A 30 -22.39 -7.29 2.33
C GLU A 30 -21.99 -5.83 2.57
N GLU A 31 -22.51 -5.20 3.63
CA GLU A 31 -22.18 -3.82 4.00
C GLU A 31 -20.69 -3.63 4.29
N VAL A 32 -20.09 -4.51 5.10
CA VAL A 32 -18.65 -4.48 5.41
C VAL A 32 -17.82 -4.71 4.16
N VAL A 33 -18.25 -5.64 3.28
CA VAL A 33 -17.58 -5.93 2.02
C VAL A 33 -17.59 -4.72 1.10
N GLU A 34 -18.74 -4.07 0.93
CA GLU A 34 -18.89 -2.88 0.10
C GLU A 34 -18.03 -1.73 0.64
N ALA A 35 -18.19 -1.39 1.92
CA ALA A 35 -17.45 -0.31 2.56
C ALA A 35 -15.93 -0.53 2.48
N THR A 36 -15.46 -1.73 2.81
CA THR A 36 -14.02 -2.06 2.77
C THR A 36 -13.49 -2.04 1.34
N ASN A 37 -14.23 -2.58 0.36
CA ASN A 37 -13.82 -2.55 -1.05
C ASN A 37 -13.73 -1.12 -1.59
N MET A 38 -14.66 -0.24 -1.23
CA MET A 38 -14.60 1.18 -1.61
C MET A 38 -13.33 1.84 -1.05
N ARG A 39 -13.04 1.67 0.25
CA ARG A 39 -11.84 2.25 0.88
C ARG A 39 -10.55 1.70 0.30
N LYS A 40 -10.47 0.38 0.14
CA LYS A 40 -9.34 -0.28 -0.54
C LYS A 40 -9.12 0.32 -1.93
N LYS A 41 -10.18 0.55 -2.69
CA LYS A 41 -10.10 1.18 -4.02
C LYS A 41 -9.57 2.60 -3.94
N ASP A 42 -10.05 3.41 -3.00
CA ASP A 42 -9.60 4.79 -2.82
C ASP A 42 -8.13 4.87 -2.41
N ILE A 43 -7.71 4.05 -1.47
CA ILE A 43 -6.31 3.95 -1.02
C ILE A 43 -5.39 3.55 -2.17
N LEU A 44 -5.72 2.46 -2.89
CA LEU A 44 -4.91 2.00 -4.02
C LEU A 44 -4.89 3.01 -5.18
N ASN A 45 -5.99 3.75 -5.41
CA ASN A 45 -6.00 4.82 -6.39
C ASN A 45 -5.07 5.96 -5.98
N GLY A 46 -5.07 6.35 -4.70
CA GLY A 46 -4.14 7.34 -4.16
C GLY A 46 -2.68 6.91 -4.35
N MET A 47 -2.35 5.68 -3.95
CA MET A 47 -1.02 5.10 -4.12
C MET A 47 -0.55 5.12 -5.57
N VAL A 48 -1.39 4.72 -6.52
CA VAL A 48 -1.02 4.73 -7.95
C VAL A 48 -0.92 6.15 -8.50
N ALA A 49 -1.74 7.09 -8.02
CA ALA A 49 -1.75 8.47 -8.50
C ALA A 49 -0.44 9.22 -8.22
N THR A 50 0.20 8.95 -7.07
CA THR A 50 1.47 9.59 -6.65
C THR A 50 2.69 8.67 -6.83
N PHE A 51 2.51 7.52 -7.50
CA PHE A 51 3.49 6.44 -7.46
C PHE A 51 4.86 6.80 -8.05
N VAL A 52 4.89 7.64 -9.09
CA VAL A 52 6.16 8.04 -9.73
C VAL A 52 6.93 8.98 -8.82
N GLU A 53 6.24 9.90 -8.16
CA GLU A 53 6.79 10.82 -7.19
C GLU A 53 7.32 10.06 -5.96
N GLU A 54 6.56 9.07 -5.48
CA GLU A 54 6.95 8.21 -4.36
C GLU A 54 8.19 7.38 -4.68
N VAL A 55 8.27 6.77 -5.87
CA VAL A 55 9.47 6.00 -6.29
C VAL A 55 10.67 6.92 -6.52
N ARG A 56 10.47 8.16 -6.95
CA ARG A 56 11.57 9.14 -7.06
C ARG A 56 12.11 9.53 -5.69
N LEU A 57 11.22 9.72 -4.72
CA LEU A 57 11.60 10.12 -3.36
C LEU A 57 12.20 8.96 -2.56
N HIS A 58 11.69 7.74 -2.77
CA HIS A 58 12.05 6.53 -2.06
C HIS A 58 12.33 5.35 -3.02
N PRO A 59 13.39 5.43 -3.84
CA PRO A 59 13.70 4.41 -4.84
C PRO A 59 13.94 3.03 -4.23
N GLU A 60 14.42 2.96 -2.99
CA GLU A 60 14.66 1.73 -2.25
C GLU A 60 13.37 0.92 -1.98
N ASN A 61 12.21 1.57 -1.93
CA ASN A 61 10.94 0.89 -1.67
C ASN A 61 10.43 0.10 -2.88
N LEU A 62 10.84 0.46 -4.09
CA LEU A 62 10.36 -0.20 -5.32
C LEU A 62 10.71 -1.69 -5.34
N ASP A 63 11.93 -2.03 -4.97
CA ASP A 63 12.43 -3.41 -5.00
C ASP A 63 11.68 -4.29 -3.98
N ALA A 64 11.51 -3.78 -2.75
CA ALA A 64 10.79 -4.47 -1.69
C ALA A 64 9.32 -4.74 -2.06
N GLU A 65 8.64 -3.75 -2.66
CA GLU A 65 7.23 -3.89 -3.07
C GLU A 65 7.05 -4.84 -4.26
N LEU A 66 7.98 -4.86 -5.21
CA LEU A 66 7.97 -5.82 -6.32
C LEU A 66 8.12 -7.26 -5.82
N GLU A 67 9.04 -7.49 -4.88
CA GLU A 67 9.26 -8.80 -4.27
C GLU A 67 8.01 -9.29 -3.54
N GLN A 68 7.43 -8.43 -2.69
CA GLN A 68 6.22 -8.73 -1.92
C GLN A 68 5.02 -9.02 -2.86
N SER A 69 4.90 -8.26 -3.95
CA SER A 69 3.88 -8.47 -5.00
C SER A 69 4.11 -9.72 -5.85
N GLY A 70 5.19 -10.46 -5.63
CA GLY A 70 5.55 -11.67 -6.40
C GLY A 70 6.02 -11.38 -7.82
N ILE A 71 6.34 -10.12 -8.13
CA ILE A 71 6.78 -9.67 -9.45
C ILE A 71 8.29 -9.88 -9.54
N ARG A 72 8.69 -11.10 -9.88
CA ARG A 72 10.09 -11.51 -9.95
C ARG A 72 10.76 -11.14 -11.27
N SER A 73 12.10 -11.22 -11.29
CA SER A 73 12.92 -11.14 -12.49
C SER A 73 12.91 -9.79 -13.22
N LEU A 74 12.68 -8.69 -12.50
CA LEU A 74 12.69 -7.33 -13.06
C LEU A 74 13.91 -6.48 -12.68
N GLN A 75 14.93 -7.05 -12.03
CA GLN A 75 16.11 -6.28 -11.59
C GLN A 75 16.94 -5.72 -12.76
N ALA A 76 17.01 -6.44 -13.89
CA ALA A 76 17.74 -6.02 -15.09
C ALA A 76 16.86 -5.26 -16.11
N VAL A 77 15.60 -4.98 -15.75
CA VAL A 77 14.60 -4.38 -16.65
C VAL A 77 14.53 -2.86 -16.39
N PRO A 78 14.30 -2.00 -17.41
CA PRO A 78 14.18 -0.56 -17.23
C PRO A 78 13.18 -0.16 -16.14
N GLN A 79 13.50 0.88 -15.37
CA GLN A 79 12.71 1.31 -14.22
C GLN A 79 11.25 1.60 -14.58
N GLU A 80 10.96 2.13 -15.77
CA GLU A 80 9.59 2.43 -16.20
C GLU A 80 8.72 1.17 -16.32
N VAL A 81 9.32 0.05 -16.76
CA VAL A 81 8.64 -1.25 -16.86
C VAL A 81 8.36 -1.79 -15.45
N ARG A 82 9.32 -1.65 -14.55
CA ARG A 82 9.21 -2.07 -13.14
C ARG A 82 8.06 -1.33 -12.44
N ILE A 83 8.04 0.01 -12.57
CA ILE A 83 6.98 0.87 -12.03
C ILE A 83 5.63 0.51 -12.66
N CYS A 84 5.57 0.31 -13.99
CA CYS A 84 4.32 -0.05 -14.65
C CYS A 84 3.79 -1.42 -14.20
N ALA A 85 4.67 -2.40 -13.97
CA ALA A 85 4.29 -3.72 -13.48
C ALA A 85 3.63 -3.64 -12.10
N LEU A 86 4.26 -2.91 -11.17
CA LEU A 86 3.72 -2.73 -9.82
C LEU A 86 2.42 -1.90 -9.82
N ALA A 87 2.33 -0.85 -10.62
CA ALA A 87 1.09 -0.08 -10.76
C ALA A 87 -0.07 -0.93 -11.32
N ASN A 88 0.20 -1.81 -12.29
CA ASN A 88 -0.79 -2.76 -12.78
C ASN A 88 -1.17 -3.80 -11.72
N HIS A 89 -0.23 -4.22 -10.87
CA HIS A 89 -0.52 -5.10 -9.74
C HIS A 89 -1.49 -4.45 -8.74
N TYR A 90 -1.26 -3.20 -8.33
CA TYR A 90 -2.21 -2.45 -7.49
C TYR A 90 -3.59 -2.30 -8.16
N ALA A 91 -3.64 -2.07 -9.47
CA ALA A 91 -4.89 -2.02 -10.21
C ALA A 91 -5.64 -3.38 -10.20
N ALA A 92 -4.91 -4.50 -10.26
CA ALA A 92 -5.48 -5.85 -10.14
C ALA A 92 -5.93 -6.15 -8.70
N GLN A 93 -5.15 -5.75 -7.70
CA GLN A 93 -5.48 -5.90 -6.29
C GLN A 93 -6.79 -5.18 -5.96
N ARG A 94 -6.98 -3.97 -6.49
CA ARG A 94 -8.21 -3.18 -6.36
C ARG A 94 -9.46 -3.91 -6.83
N ALA A 95 -9.36 -4.75 -7.87
CA ALA A 95 -10.50 -5.49 -8.41
C ALA A 95 -10.88 -6.73 -7.58
N LYS A 96 -10.02 -7.18 -6.67
CA LYS A 96 -10.29 -8.34 -5.81
C LYS A 96 -11.16 -7.92 -4.63
N SER A 97 -12.31 -8.58 -4.48
CA SER A 97 -13.22 -8.33 -3.37
C SER A 97 -12.66 -8.88 -2.05
N VAL A 98 -12.79 -8.13 -0.96
CA VAL A 98 -12.41 -8.59 0.38
C VAL A 98 -13.16 -9.83 0.88
N LYS A 99 -14.25 -10.23 0.22
CA LYS A 99 -14.97 -11.48 0.50
C LYS A 99 -14.26 -12.71 -0.07
N SER A 100 -13.47 -12.54 -1.12
CA SER A 100 -12.76 -13.63 -1.80
C SER A 100 -11.43 -13.96 -1.14
N ALA A 101 -10.92 -15.17 -1.36
CA ALA A 101 -9.57 -15.53 -0.91
C ALA A 101 -8.52 -14.80 -1.76
N ALA A 102 -7.48 -14.28 -1.10
CA ALA A 102 -6.35 -13.61 -1.75
C ALA A 102 -5.04 -14.33 -1.48
N SER A 103 -4.23 -14.43 -2.54
CA SER A 103 -2.82 -14.82 -2.45
C SER A 103 -2.03 -13.83 -1.60
N THR A 104 -0.95 -14.33 -0.98
CA THR A 104 0.03 -13.54 -0.22
C THR A 104 0.56 -12.32 -0.98
N HIS A 105 0.65 -12.42 -2.31
CA HIS A 105 1.07 -11.30 -3.16
C HIS A 105 0.11 -10.12 -3.19
N PHE A 106 -1.12 -10.27 -2.67
CA PHE A 106 -2.12 -9.20 -2.58
C PHE A 106 -2.38 -8.76 -1.14
N TRP A 107 -1.56 -9.20 -0.19
CA TRP A 107 -1.68 -8.83 1.21
C TRP A 107 -1.33 -7.35 1.43
N VAL A 108 -1.75 -6.84 2.58
CA VAL A 108 -1.39 -5.49 3.03
C VAL A 108 0.05 -5.51 3.51
N HIS A 109 0.83 -4.58 2.98
CA HIS A 109 2.25 -4.35 3.26
C HIS A 109 2.47 -2.91 3.74
N PRO A 110 3.68 -2.52 4.20
CA PRO A 110 3.94 -1.17 4.69
C PRO A 110 3.46 -0.04 3.77
N SER A 111 3.60 -0.14 2.44
CA SER A 111 3.10 0.89 1.52
C SER A 111 1.58 1.02 1.52
N HIS A 112 0.85 -0.06 1.77
CA HIS A 112 -0.60 -0.03 1.90
C HIS A 112 -1.01 0.67 3.19
N THR A 113 -0.34 0.40 4.31
CA THR A 113 -0.60 1.07 5.59
C THR A 113 -0.26 2.56 5.54
N LYS A 114 0.83 2.93 4.84
CA LYS A 114 1.13 4.32 4.48
C LYS A 114 -0.01 4.96 3.70
N GLY A 115 -0.51 4.27 2.67
CA GLY A 115 -1.66 4.72 1.87
C GLY A 115 -2.94 4.87 2.70
N MET A 116 -3.18 3.97 3.66
CA MET A 116 -4.28 4.09 4.63
C MET A 116 -4.14 5.36 5.48
N ALA A 117 -2.94 5.65 6.00
CA ALA A 117 -2.67 6.84 6.81
C ALA A 117 -2.88 8.13 6.02
N ILE A 118 -2.40 8.20 4.78
CA ILE A 118 -2.64 9.33 3.86
C ILE A 118 -4.14 9.52 3.62
N HIS A 119 -4.84 8.44 3.25
CA HIS A 119 -6.27 8.51 2.95
C HIS A 119 -7.10 8.92 4.17
N ALA A 120 -6.76 8.42 5.36
CA ALA A 120 -7.47 8.70 6.60
C ALA A 120 -7.10 10.06 7.23
N ARG A 121 -6.00 10.70 6.80
CA ARG A 121 -5.43 11.90 7.43
C ARG A 121 -5.15 11.67 8.92
N GLU A 122 -4.64 10.48 9.22
CA GLU A 122 -4.48 9.97 10.59
C GLU A 122 -3.23 9.08 10.70
N THR A 123 -2.58 9.09 11.87
CA THR A 123 -1.49 8.17 12.18
C THR A 123 -2.07 6.81 12.51
N ILE A 124 -1.64 5.79 11.78
CA ILE A 124 -1.99 4.39 12.06
C ILE A 124 -0.84 3.75 12.82
N TYR A 125 -1.13 3.17 13.97
CA TYR A 125 -0.16 2.45 14.78
C TYR A 125 -0.26 0.96 14.49
N VAL A 126 0.85 0.30 14.21
CA VAL A 126 0.91 -1.15 14.00
C VAL A 126 1.73 -1.77 15.13
N LEU A 127 1.08 -2.56 15.96
CA LEU A 127 1.72 -3.43 16.94
C LEU A 127 2.14 -4.72 16.23
N ASP A 128 3.42 -4.79 15.88
CA ASP A 128 4.06 -5.91 15.23
C ASP A 128 4.48 -6.95 16.27
N VAL A 129 3.81 -8.10 16.29
CA VAL A 129 4.00 -9.17 17.27
C VAL A 129 4.61 -10.38 16.58
N ASP A 130 5.86 -10.67 16.96
CA ASP A 130 6.60 -11.80 16.40
C ASP A 130 6.06 -13.16 16.89
N ALA A 131 6.60 -14.25 16.33
CA ALA A 131 6.13 -15.61 16.61
C ALA A 131 6.36 -16.07 18.07
N VAL A 132 7.24 -15.40 18.83
CA VAL A 132 7.50 -15.68 20.25
C VAL A 132 6.80 -14.67 21.17
N GLY A 133 6.01 -13.75 20.61
CA GLY A 133 5.17 -12.80 21.33
C GLY A 133 5.85 -11.47 21.68
N ASN A 134 7.05 -11.18 21.17
CA ASN A 134 7.62 -9.84 21.34
C ASN A 134 6.88 -8.84 20.48
N ALA A 135 6.50 -7.72 21.08
CA ALA A 135 5.74 -6.68 20.42
C ALA A 135 6.59 -5.43 20.19
N ARG A 136 6.53 -4.88 18.98
CA ARG A 136 7.16 -3.62 18.58
C ARG A 136 6.12 -2.74 17.92
N MET A 137 6.12 -1.44 18.22
CA MET A 137 5.18 -0.52 17.60
C MET A 137 5.84 0.20 16.44
N GLN A 138 5.09 0.35 15.35
CA GLN A 138 5.42 1.20 14.22
C GLN A 138 4.33 2.26 14.06
N ALA A 139 4.71 3.52 13.85
CA ALA A 139 3.78 4.59 13.49
C ALA A 139 3.85 4.85 11.98
N TYR A 140 2.70 4.76 11.33
CA TYR A 140 2.50 5.09 9.93
C TYR A 140 1.79 6.44 9.85
N ALA A 141 2.45 7.42 9.25
CA ALA A 141 1.92 8.76 9.08
C ALA A 141 2.21 9.23 7.65
N TYR A 142 2.02 10.52 7.38
CA TYR A 142 2.35 11.10 6.10
C TYR A 142 2.85 12.54 6.25
N SER A 143 3.48 13.04 5.19
CA SER A 143 3.87 14.44 5.05
C SER A 143 3.68 14.87 3.61
N SER A 144 3.38 16.15 3.40
CA SER A 144 3.32 16.72 2.06
C SER A 144 4.70 17.18 1.60
N VAL A 145 5.09 16.83 0.38
CA VAL A 145 6.34 17.21 -0.26
C VAL A 145 6.02 18.16 -1.40
N ALA A 146 6.66 19.33 -1.39
CA ALA A 146 6.50 20.33 -2.44
C ALA A 146 7.08 19.81 -3.78
N LEU A 147 6.34 20.05 -4.84
CA LEU A 147 6.74 19.85 -6.23
C LEU A 147 6.94 21.22 -6.90
N PRO A 148 7.56 21.27 -8.08
CA PRO A 148 7.57 22.49 -8.89
C PRO A 148 6.15 23.02 -9.16
N GLU A 149 6.04 24.32 -9.49
CA GLU A 149 4.77 24.97 -9.86
C GLU A 149 3.70 25.01 -8.74
N ASP A 150 4.13 25.16 -7.49
CA ASP A 150 3.26 25.23 -6.30
C ASP A 150 2.36 23.99 -6.10
N ASP A 151 2.73 22.85 -6.70
CA ASP A 151 2.05 21.58 -6.46
C ASP A 151 2.69 20.84 -5.27
N CYS A 152 2.00 19.84 -4.74
CA CYS A 152 2.54 18.95 -3.73
C CYS A 152 1.95 17.55 -3.85
N PHE A 153 2.66 16.57 -3.31
CA PHE A 153 2.12 15.23 -3.12
C PHE A 153 2.34 14.75 -1.69
N ASP A 154 1.46 13.88 -1.23
CA ASP A 154 1.60 13.25 0.07
C ASP A 154 2.43 11.98 -0.05
N THR A 155 3.47 11.89 0.78
CA THR A 155 4.31 10.70 0.94
C THR A 155 4.10 10.06 2.30
N GLY A 156 4.15 8.73 2.36
CA GLY A 156 3.91 7.99 3.58
C GLY A 156 5.20 7.71 4.35
N THR A 157 5.16 7.91 5.66
CA THR A 157 6.29 7.64 6.55
C THR A 157 5.99 6.42 7.44
N VAL A 158 7.05 5.69 7.80
CA VAL A 158 6.99 4.64 8.81
C VAL A 158 8.12 4.84 9.80
N CYS A 159 7.79 4.84 11.09
CA CYS A 159 8.76 5.02 12.16
C CYS A 159 8.61 3.89 13.19
N ALA A 160 9.67 3.10 13.39
CA ALA A 160 9.73 2.16 14.49
C ALA A 160 9.91 2.91 15.81
N LEU A 161 9.06 2.60 16.79
CA LEU A 161 9.01 3.34 18.04
C LEU A 161 9.61 2.53 19.19
N LYS A 162 10.45 3.18 20.00
CA LYS A 162 10.95 2.61 21.26
C LYS A 162 9.80 2.45 22.24
N THR A 163 9.73 1.31 22.94
CA THR A 163 8.64 0.96 23.87
C THR A 163 8.31 2.07 24.87
N GLU A 164 9.33 2.67 25.49
CA GLU A 164 9.15 3.77 26.45
C GLU A 164 8.43 4.98 25.84
N ARG A 165 8.76 5.34 24.60
CA ARG A 165 8.16 6.49 23.89
C ARG A 165 6.73 6.19 23.45
N VAL A 166 6.46 4.95 23.05
CA VAL A 166 5.12 4.50 22.64
C VAL A 166 4.14 4.57 23.79
N VAL A 167 4.52 4.06 24.96
CA VAL A 167 3.66 4.03 26.13
C VAL A 167 3.27 5.46 26.53
N LEU A 168 4.26 6.37 26.59
CA LEU A 168 4.01 7.78 26.89
C LEU A 168 3.11 8.44 25.85
N LEU A 169 3.38 8.25 24.57
CA LEU A 169 2.56 8.80 23.50
C LEU A 169 1.11 8.33 23.60
N LEU A 170 0.88 7.01 23.66
CA LEU A 170 -0.47 6.45 23.67
C LEU A 170 -1.22 6.89 24.93
N GLN A 171 -0.55 6.97 26.09
CA GLN A 171 -1.14 7.52 27.31
C GLN A 171 -1.55 8.98 27.15
N GLU A 172 -0.70 9.82 26.53
CA GLU A 172 -1.02 11.23 26.28
C GLU A 172 -2.20 11.39 25.30
N LEU A 173 -2.23 10.60 24.22
CA LEU A 173 -3.34 10.60 23.26
C LEU A 173 -4.65 10.15 23.91
N ILE A 174 -4.65 8.98 24.56
CA ILE A 174 -5.83 8.39 25.20
C ILE A 174 -6.32 9.28 26.34
N GLY A 175 -5.41 9.83 27.15
CA GLY A 175 -5.73 10.77 28.24
C GLY A 175 -6.29 12.10 27.75
N ALA A 176 -5.96 12.51 26.53
CA ALA A 176 -6.54 13.67 25.85
C ALA A 176 -7.91 13.37 25.19
N GLY A 177 -8.42 12.14 25.29
CA GLY A 177 -9.67 11.71 24.67
C GLY A 177 -9.53 11.27 23.20
N ILE A 178 -8.30 11.17 22.68
CA ILE A 178 -8.03 10.73 21.30
C ILE A 178 -8.00 9.20 21.26
N LEU A 179 -8.62 8.62 20.24
CA LEU A 179 -8.68 7.18 20.01
C LEU A 179 -7.78 6.82 18.81
N PRO A 180 -6.50 6.47 19.04
CA PRO A 180 -5.57 6.20 17.94
C PRO A 180 -5.94 4.91 17.19
N PRO A 181 -6.01 4.90 15.86
CA PRO A 181 -6.19 3.66 15.11
C PRO A 181 -5.01 2.72 15.35
N VAL A 182 -5.25 1.53 15.91
CA VAL A 182 -4.21 0.53 16.16
C VAL A 182 -4.55 -0.78 15.45
N LEU A 183 -3.62 -1.23 14.62
CA LEU A 183 -3.58 -2.57 14.03
C LEU A 183 -2.64 -3.45 14.85
N VAL A 184 -2.94 -4.73 14.93
CA VAL A 184 -2.05 -5.74 15.51
C VAL A 184 -1.69 -6.72 14.41
N LEU A 185 -0.41 -6.74 14.02
CA LEU A 185 0.12 -7.71 13.07
C LEU A 185 0.72 -8.87 13.85
N ARG A 186 0.10 -10.06 13.77
CA ARG A 186 0.61 -11.26 14.44
C ARG A 186 1.28 -12.17 13.43
N TRP A 187 2.51 -12.55 13.73
CA TRP A 187 3.27 -13.52 12.95
C TRP A 187 2.88 -14.92 13.41
N GLN A 188 2.44 -15.74 12.46
CA GLN A 188 2.03 -17.12 12.72
C GLN A 188 2.70 -18.04 11.72
N VAL A 189 2.87 -19.31 12.10
CA VAL A 189 3.43 -20.35 11.23
C VAL A 189 2.59 -20.52 9.96
N THR A 190 1.28 -20.30 10.04
CA THR A 190 0.32 -20.38 8.93
C THR A 190 0.26 -19.12 8.08
N GLY A 191 1.08 -18.11 8.37
CA GLY A 191 1.08 -16.81 7.71
C GLY A 191 0.57 -15.69 8.62
N ASN A 192 1.03 -14.48 8.35
CA ASN A 192 0.74 -13.32 9.19
C ASN A 192 -0.74 -12.93 9.14
N HIS A 193 -1.26 -12.45 10.26
CA HIS A 193 -2.67 -12.06 10.39
C HIS A 193 -2.81 -10.70 11.08
N PHE A 194 -3.60 -9.82 10.47
CA PHE A 194 -3.92 -8.53 11.05
C PHE A 194 -5.19 -8.62 11.90
N GLN A 195 -5.17 -7.92 13.03
CA GLN A 195 -6.31 -7.66 13.90
C GLN A 195 -6.41 -6.14 14.13
N ALA A 196 -7.54 -5.70 14.68
CA ALA A 196 -7.77 -4.29 14.99
C ALA A 196 -8.04 -4.08 16.47
N VAL A 197 -7.56 -2.96 17.02
CA VAL A 197 -8.08 -2.43 18.28
C VAL A 197 -9.35 -1.65 17.94
N VAL A 198 -10.40 -1.92 18.70
CA VAL A 198 -11.68 -1.21 18.65
C VAL A 198 -11.97 -0.68 20.04
N TYR A 199 -12.76 0.38 20.10
CA TYR A 199 -13.14 1.11 21.28
C TYR A 199 -14.61 0.89 21.58
N ASP A 200 -14.98 1.16 22.83
CA ASP A 200 -16.38 1.25 23.25
C ASP A 200 -17.16 2.27 22.41
N ASP A 201 -18.41 1.95 22.06
CA ASP A 201 -19.22 2.74 21.13
C ASP A 201 -19.53 4.13 21.68
N GLU A 202 -19.86 4.27 22.97
CA GLU A 202 -20.13 5.58 23.57
C GLU A 202 -18.89 6.47 23.54
N ARG A 203 -17.73 5.87 23.83
CA ARG A 203 -16.43 6.56 23.76
C ARG A 203 -16.08 6.99 22.34
N TYR A 204 -16.31 6.12 21.36
CA TYR A 204 -16.03 6.40 19.96
C TYR A 204 -16.97 7.48 19.40
N GLU A 205 -18.26 7.42 19.71
CA GLU A 205 -19.23 8.46 19.37
C GLU A 205 -18.87 9.81 20.01
N GLY A 206 -18.38 9.79 21.26
CA GLY A 206 -17.84 10.97 21.93
C GLY A 206 -16.62 11.56 21.22
N TYR A 207 -15.72 10.70 20.74
CA TYR A 207 -14.55 11.09 19.95
C TYR A 207 -14.98 11.73 18.61
N LEU A 208 -15.91 11.11 17.88
CA LEU A 208 -16.40 11.61 16.59
C LEU A 208 -17.05 13.00 16.71
N ARG A 209 -17.86 13.24 17.75
CA ARG A 209 -18.47 14.56 17.98
C ARG A 209 -17.44 15.68 18.19
N ASN A 210 -16.24 15.33 18.64
CA ASN A 210 -15.17 16.28 18.94
C ASN A 210 -13.98 16.19 17.97
N LEU A 211 -14.14 15.48 16.84
CA LEU A 211 -13.04 15.08 15.98
C LEU A 211 -12.17 16.26 15.52
N THR A 212 -12.76 17.38 15.14
CA THR A 212 -12.03 18.57 14.68
C THR A 212 -11.10 19.14 15.75
N GLU A 213 -11.57 19.21 17.00
CA GLU A 213 -10.77 19.74 18.11
C GLU A 213 -9.72 18.72 18.56
N LEU A 214 -10.11 17.45 18.67
CA LEU A 214 -9.20 16.38 19.03
C LEU A 214 -8.13 16.13 17.98
N SER A 215 -8.38 16.42 16.70
CA SER A 215 -7.37 16.35 15.64
C SER A 215 -6.29 17.41 15.79
N LYS A 216 -6.64 18.64 16.21
CA LYS A 216 -5.67 19.69 16.54
C LYS A 216 -4.82 19.28 17.74
N ARG A 217 -5.49 18.81 18.80
CA ARG A 217 -4.81 18.35 20.01
C ARG A 217 -3.89 17.14 19.75
N ARG A 218 -4.32 16.21 18.91
CA ARG A 218 -3.51 15.10 18.40
C ARG A 218 -2.25 15.65 17.74
N ASN A 219 -2.38 16.61 16.82
CA ASN A 219 -1.26 17.22 16.12
C ASN A 219 -0.25 17.87 17.09
N ASP A 220 -0.73 18.52 18.15
CA ASP A 220 0.17 19.11 19.16
C ASP A 220 0.90 18.04 19.99
N ILE A 221 0.22 16.95 20.35
CA ILE A 221 0.83 15.82 21.04
C ILE A 221 1.88 15.15 20.14
N VAL A 222 1.55 14.78 18.89
CA VAL A 222 2.52 14.12 17.99
C VAL A 222 3.71 15.02 17.69
N ALA A 223 3.51 16.34 17.57
CA ALA A 223 4.60 17.30 17.39
C ALA A 223 5.52 17.37 18.62
N LYS A 224 4.98 17.33 19.84
CA LYS A 224 5.77 17.21 21.08
C LYS A 224 6.66 15.96 21.09
N HIS A 225 6.21 14.88 20.45
CA HIS A 225 6.98 13.64 20.29
C HIS A 225 7.91 13.65 19.05
N GLY A 226 7.99 14.76 18.33
CA GLY A 226 8.93 14.99 17.22
C GLY A 226 8.41 14.59 15.84
N TRP A 227 7.10 14.44 15.65
CA TRP A 227 6.50 14.10 14.36
C TRP A 227 5.85 15.30 13.67
N ALA A 228 5.74 15.19 12.35
CA ALA A 228 5.06 16.20 11.55
C ALA A 228 3.58 16.29 11.93
N LYS A 229 3.06 17.52 11.95
CA LYS A 229 1.62 17.75 12.05
C LYS A 229 0.97 17.34 10.72
N MET A 230 -0.17 16.68 10.80
CA MET A 230 -0.96 16.29 9.63
C MET A 230 -2.08 17.30 9.39
N ASP A 231 -2.37 17.60 8.13
CA ASP A 231 -3.52 18.41 7.76
C ASP A 231 -4.86 17.65 7.97
N PHE A 232 -5.97 18.34 7.69
CA PHE A 232 -7.32 17.76 7.67
C PHE A 232 -7.93 17.94 6.27
N ILE A 233 -7.19 17.63 5.21
CA ILE A 233 -7.67 17.74 3.83
C ILE A 233 -8.39 16.45 3.46
N GLN A 234 -9.70 16.53 3.27
CA GLN A 234 -10.50 15.37 2.87
C GLN A 234 -10.03 14.78 1.53
N TYR A 235 -9.99 13.44 1.48
CA TYR A 235 -9.70 12.71 0.25
C TYR A 235 -10.73 13.03 -0.85
N ASN A 236 -10.25 13.38 -2.04
CA ASN A 236 -11.11 13.70 -3.18
C ASN A 236 -11.15 12.54 -4.19
N ALA A 237 -12.15 11.67 -4.03
CA ALA A 237 -12.29 10.46 -4.86
C ALA A 237 -12.33 10.76 -6.36
N VAL A 238 -13.01 11.84 -6.77
CA VAL A 238 -13.16 12.20 -8.19
C VAL A 238 -11.84 12.70 -8.78
N LYS A 239 -11.13 13.58 -8.07
CA LYS A 239 -9.80 14.07 -8.48
C LYS A 239 -8.82 12.91 -8.58
N THR A 240 -8.76 12.05 -7.56
CA THR A 240 -7.85 10.90 -7.53
C THR A 240 -8.18 9.87 -8.60
N ALA A 241 -9.47 9.60 -8.88
CA ALA A 241 -9.87 8.68 -9.95
C ALA A 241 -9.42 9.17 -11.35
N LYS A 242 -9.47 10.49 -11.59
CA LYS A 242 -8.93 11.08 -12.83
C LYS A 242 -7.40 10.98 -12.88
N ALA A 243 -6.73 11.28 -11.76
CA ALA A 243 -5.27 11.19 -11.64
C ALA A 243 -4.75 9.77 -11.89
N VAL A 244 -5.33 8.74 -11.25
CA VAL A 244 -4.90 7.35 -11.43
C VAL A 244 -5.10 6.87 -12.88
N THR A 245 -6.19 7.26 -13.53
CA THR A 245 -6.46 6.90 -14.93
C THR A 245 -5.41 7.51 -15.86
N LYS A 246 -5.09 8.79 -15.66
CA LYS A 246 -4.01 9.48 -16.38
C LYS A 246 -2.67 8.79 -16.13
N GLN A 247 -2.35 8.49 -14.87
CA GLN A 247 -1.07 7.94 -14.47
C GLN A 247 -0.84 6.53 -15.02
N LEU A 248 -1.81 5.62 -14.91
CA LEU A 248 -1.72 4.29 -15.51
C LEU A 248 -1.51 4.34 -17.03
N ARG A 249 -2.16 5.28 -17.73
CA ARG A 249 -1.96 5.47 -19.17
C ARG A 249 -0.52 5.93 -19.47
N LEU A 250 0.01 6.87 -18.69
CA LEU A 250 1.39 7.37 -18.86
C LEU A 250 2.41 6.28 -18.59
N LEU A 251 2.27 5.54 -17.48
CA LEU A 251 3.16 4.43 -17.13
C LEU A 251 3.19 3.34 -18.20
N ARG A 252 2.03 2.94 -18.72
CA ARG A 252 1.95 1.94 -19.80
C ARG A 252 2.58 2.44 -21.10
N LYS A 253 2.48 3.73 -21.40
CA LYS A 253 3.14 4.33 -22.57
C LYS A 253 4.66 4.35 -22.39
N ALA A 254 5.14 4.74 -21.22
CA ALA A 254 6.57 4.79 -20.88
C ALA A 254 7.20 3.38 -20.92
N SER A 255 6.56 2.39 -20.29
CA SER A 255 6.99 0.98 -20.32
C SER A 255 7.18 0.48 -21.75
N LYS A 256 6.18 0.67 -22.63
CA LYS A 256 6.25 0.25 -24.04
C LYS A 256 7.34 0.97 -24.83
N ALA A 257 7.64 2.22 -24.50
CA ALA A 257 8.72 2.94 -25.13
C ALA A 257 10.08 2.36 -24.69
N SER A 258 10.29 2.15 -23.39
CA SER A 258 11.53 1.58 -22.84
C SER A 258 11.81 0.16 -23.36
N GLU A 259 10.77 -0.68 -23.53
CA GLU A 259 10.92 -2.02 -24.11
C GLU A 259 11.41 -1.97 -25.56
N ARG A 260 10.91 -1.05 -26.38
CA ARG A 260 11.33 -0.89 -27.79
C ARG A 260 12.77 -0.39 -27.94
N PHE A 261 13.28 0.38 -26.98
CA PHE A 261 14.68 0.85 -27.01
C PHE A 261 15.67 -0.24 -26.55
N ASN A 262 15.20 -1.27 -25.84
CA ASN A 262 16.01 -2.39 -25.37
C ASN A 262 15.93 -3.65 -26.24
N GLU A 263 15.12 -3.64 -27.31
CA GLU A 263 15.25 -4.64 -28.36
C GLU A 263 16.60 -4.41 -29.08
N PRO A 264 17.49 -5.41 -29.15
CA PRO A 264 18.68 -5.27 -29.96
C PRO A 264 18.23 -4.98 -31.39
N ASN A 265 18.71 -3.87 -31.94
CA ASN A 265 18.50 -3.48 -33.32
C ASN A 265 18.95 -4.64 -34.23
N THR A 266 18.06 -5.55 -34.60
CA THR A 266 18.28 -6.47 -35.73
C THR A 266 18.04 -5.67 -37.00
N LEU A 267 18.90 -4.68 -37.23
CA LEU A 267 19.15 -4.09 -38.53
C LEU A 267 20.33 -4.86 -39.13
N ASP A 268 20.07 -6.09 -39.55
CA ASP A 268 20.74 -6.65 -40.71
C ASP A 268 19.76 -7.61 -41.39
N GLY A 269 19.12 -7.08 -42.43
CA GLY A 269 18.25 -7.83 -43.33
C GLY A 269 19.07 -8.78 -44.20
N THR A 270 19.56 -9.86 -43.63
CA THR A 270 19.98 -11.05 -44.39
C THR A 270 18.99 -12.18 -44.13
N PRO A 271 18.36 -12.74 -45.18
CA PRO A 271 17.47 -13.87 -45.00
C PRO A 271 18.31 -15.06 -44.55
N PHE A 272 18.01 -15.57 -43.35
CA PHE A 272 18.41 -16.90 -42.92
C PHE A 272 17.76 -17.90 -43.88
N THR A 273 18.52 -18.35 -44.88
CA THR A 273 18.17 -19.52 -45.66
C THR A 273 18.45 -20.73 -44.76
N THR A 274 17.39 -21.37 -44.30
CA THR A 274 17.44 -22.69 -43.70
C THR A 274 17.79 -23.70 -44.80
N THR A 275 19.09 -23.92 -45.03
CA THR A 275 19.54 -25.10 -45.78
C THR A 275 19.40 -26.29 -44.83
N THR A 276 18.31 -27.05 -44.99
CA THR A 276 18.13 -28.33 -44.33
C THR A 276 19.15 -29.35 -44.84
N ASP A 277 19.68 -30.14 -43.91
CA ASP A 277 20.62 -31.26 -44.09
C ASP A 277 20.10 -32.35 -45.05
N ALA A 278 20.10 -32.10 -46.36
CA ALA A 278 19.68 -33.09 -47.36
C ALA A 278 20.51 -33.10 -48.67
N GLU A 279 21.65 -32.41 -48.76
CA GLU A 279 22.53 -32.46 -49.94
C GLU A 279 23.98 -32.85 -49.60
N LEU A 280 24.15 -33.90 -48.79
CA LEU A 280 25.46 -34.52 -48.52
C LEU A 280 25.56 -36.01 -48.91
N GLU A 281 24.58 -36.55 -49.63
CA GLU A 281 24.63 -37.90 -50.19
C GLU A 281 24.25 -37.93 -51.68
N MET A 282 25.13 -37.44 -52.56
CA MET A 282 25.19 -37.99 -53.92
C MET A 282 26.47 -37.65 -54.69
N LYS A 283 27.66 -37.75 -54.08
CA LYS A 283 28.94 -37.84 -54.83
C LYS A 283 29.96 -38.76 -54.15
N ARG A 284 29.66 -40.07 -54.16
CA ARG A 284 30.63 -41.18 -54.22
C ARG A 284 30.00 -42.26 -55.10
N ALA A 285 30.27 -42.26 -56.40
CA ALA A 285 31.34 -43.01 -57.08
C ALA A 285 30.72 -44.18 -57.86
N PRO A 286 31.38 -44.79 -58.86
CA PRO A 286 32.49 -44.35 -59.72
C PRO A 286 32.05 -43.90 -61.12
#